data_AF-A0A7S2QL88-F1
#
_entry.id   AF-A0A7S2QL88-F1
#
_cell.length_a   1.000
_cell.length_b   1.000
_cell.length_c   1.000
_cell.angle_alpha   90.00
_cell.angle_beta   90.00
_cell.angle_gamma   90.00
#
_symmetry.space_group_name_H-M   'P 1'
#
loop_
_entity.id
_entity.type
_entity.pdbx_description
1 polymer ?
#
loop_
_entity_poly.entity_id
_entity_poly.type
_entity_poly.pdbx_seq_one_letter_code
_entity_poly.pdbx_strand_id
1 'polypeptide(L)'
;EGEVPVLALNRGVAAFTSSPIYGQCQAQVLLTGWYDQNQLLDLFAGPQIRTAYDCAKKRLRAQFLCALNRATLAEAKRHNDCVRGNWQAVMMQFPEIGMWRELYDKIRMRVWSRDEIKRERGSMWDDEEGPRASAWAKVWRGRIGAILPRGMDAAAPWTDPDVRQLCVALWKDIAEWARTPEVDCQRHLMLFTAEQPPAGPGDAPAAAPDEWAFVPAA
;
A
#
# COMPACT_ATOMS: atom_id res chain seq x y z
N GLU A 1 -1.74 2.14 -12.18
CA GLU A 1 -0.76 3.14 -11.70
C GLU A 1 -0.08 3.73 -12.92
N GLY A 2 0.20 5.04 -12.95
CA GLY A 2 0.82 5.68 -14.12
C GLY A 2 2.20 5.09 -14.47
N GLU A 3 2.67 5.32 -15.69
CA GLU A 3 4.09 5.12 -16.02
C GLU A 3 4.94 5.96 -15.07
N VAL A 4 5.95 5.33 -14.47
CA VAL A 4 6.89 6.05 -13.62
C VAL A 4 7.88 6.74 -14.55
N PRO A 5 8.02 8.08 -14.51
CA PRO A 5 8.97 8.76 -15.36
C PRO A 5 10.38 8.17 -15.17
N VAL A 6 11.13 7.99 -16.27
CA VAL A 6 12.48 7.38 -16.26
C VAL A 6 13.40 8.05 -15.22
N LEU A 7 13.29 9.37 -15.06
CA LEU A 7 14.03 10.13 -14.04
C LEU A 7 13.69 9.70 -12.61
N ALA A 8 12.42 9.43 -12.32
CA ALA A 8 12.00 8.92 -11.01
C ALA A 8 12.51 7.50 -10.77
N LEU A 9 12.52 6.65 -11.81
CA LEU A 9 13.10 5.31 -11.74
C LEU A 9 14.61 5.36 -11.42
N ASN A 10 15.37 6.16 -12.16
CA ASN A 10 16.82 6.31 -11.96
C ASN A 10 17.15 6.82 -10.56
N ARG A 11 16.37 7.79 -10.04
CA ARG A 11 16.52 8.28 -8.66
C ARG A 11 16.24 7.19 -7.63
N GLY A 12 15.20 6.38 -7.84
CA GLY A 12 14.88 5.26 -6.95
C GLY A 12 16.01 4.24 -6.88
N VAL A 13 16.58 3.88 -8.04
CA VAL A 13 17.73 2.96 -8.11
C VAL A 13 18.95 3.58 -7.43
N ALA A 14 19.30 4.83 -7.73
CA ALA A 14 20.43 5.52 -7.11
C ALA A 14 20.29 5.58 -5.57
N ALA A 15 19.12 5.97 -5.08
CA ALA A 15 18.81 6.01 -3.65
C ALA A 15 18.96 4.62 -3.01
N PHE A 16 18.40 3.57 -3.63
CA PHE A 16 18.52 2.19 -3.15
C PHE A 16 19.99 1.75 -3.06
N THR A 17 20.78 1.99 -4.12
CA THR A 17 22.20 1.62 -4.16
C THR A 17 23.06 2.43 -3.18
N SER A 18 22.66 3.66 -2.86
CA SER A 18 23.36 4.51 -1.89
C SER A 18 23.02 4.19 -0.43
N SER A 19 22.01 3.35 -0.19
CA SER A 19 21.56 3.03 1.16
C SER A 19 22.61 2.22 1.92
N PRO A 20 23.10 2.70 3.08
CA PRO A 20 24.11 1.98 3.86
C PRO A 20 23.58 0.65 4.40
N ILE A 21 22.25 0.51 4.54
CA ILE A 21 21.58 -0.71 4.99
C ILE A 21 21.75 -1.84 3.97
N TYR A 22 21.86 -1.49 2.68
CA TYR A 22 21.98 -2.43 1.57
C TYR A 22 23.34 -2.36 0.89
N GLY A 23 24.35 -1.74 1.51
CA GLY A 23 25.68 -1.54 0.89
C GLY A 23 26.40 -2.83 0.49
N GLN A 24 26.04 -3.97 1.10
CA GLN A 24 26.55 -5.30 0.73
C GLN A 24 25.59 -6.09 -0.19
N CYS A 25 24.40 -5.56 -0.45
CA CYS A 25 23.41 -6.23 -1.29
C CYS A 25 23.71 -5.95 -2.76
N GLN A 26 23.98 -7.00 -3.52
CA GLN A 26 24.07 -6.89 -4.98
C GLN A 26 22.65 -6.76 -5.55
N ALA A 27 22.16 -5.51 -5.61
CA ALA A 27 20.81 -5.16 -6.03
C ALA A 27 20.38 -5.89 -7.32
N GLN A 28 21.24 -5.88 -8.35
CA GLN A 28 20.94 -6.52 -9.64
C GLN A 28 20.80 -8.03 -9.51
N VAL A 29 21.67 -8.69 -8.74
CA VAL A 29 21.56 -10.15 -8.50
C VAL A 29 20.27 -10.48 -7.75
N LEU A 30 19.89 -9.67 -6.77
CA LEU A 30 18.63 -9.85 -6.05
C LEU A 30 17.42 -9.65 -6.98
N LEU A 31 17.43 -8.61 -7.83
CA LEU A 31 16.34 -8.35 -8.77
C LEU A 31 16.25 -9.44 -9.84
N THR A 32 17.37 -9.93 -10.37
CA THR A 32 17.40 -11.09 -11.28
C THR A 32 16.89 -12.34 -10.58
N GLY A 33 17.34 -12.61 -9.35
CA GLY A 33 16.82 -13.72 -8.56
C GLY A 33 15.32 -13.60 -8.27
N TRP A 34 14.83 -12.39 -8.02
CA TRP A 34 13.42 -12.13 -7.78
C TRP A 34 12.59 -12.34 -9.04
N TYR A 35 12.91 -11.68 -10.16
CA TYR A 35 12.04 -11.67 -11.35
C TYR A 35 12.27 -12.84 -12.31
N ASP A 36 13.48 -13.38 -12.36
CA ASP A 36 13.87 -14.37 -13.37
C ASP A 36 13.98 -15.79 -12.80
N GLN A 37 14.00 -15.96 -11.46
CA GLN A 37 14.10 -17.26 -10.79
C GLN A 37 12.93 -17.51 -9.81
N ASN A 38 12.57 -18.78 -9.64
CA ASN A 38 11.44 -19.17 -8.77
C ASN A 38 11.83 -19.39 -7.31
N GLN A 39 13.13 -19.53 -7.00
CA GLN A 39 13.62 -19.95 -5.68
C GLN A 39 13.13 -19.04 -4.54
N LEU A 40 13.07 -17.73 -4.77
CA LEU A 40 12.56 -16.79 -3.77
C LEU A 40 11.05 -16.96 -3.59
N LEU A 41 10.26 -17.10 -4.65
CA LEU A 41 8.83 -17.35 -4.52
C LEU A 41 8.54 -18.68 -3.81
N ASP A 42 9.33 -19.72 -4.10
CA ASP A 42 9.22 -21.03 -3.45
C ASP A 42 9.53 -20.93 -1.95
N LEU A 43 10.52 -20.11 -1.57
CA LEU A 43 10.81 -19.82 -0.16
C LEU A 43 9.62 -19.12 0.52
N PHE A 44 9.03 -18.09 -0.12
CA PHE A 44 7.88 -17.38 0.42
C PHE A 44 6.62 -18.26 0.51
N ALA A 45 6.44 -19.20 -0.42
CA ALA A 45 5.38 -20.19 -0.37
C ALA A 45 5.64 -21.29 0.68
N GLY A 46 6.83 -21.32 1.29
CA GLY A 46 7.21 -22.30 2.30
C GLY A 46 6.50 -22.10 3.65
N PRO A 47 6.24 -23.19 4.40
CA PRO A 47 5.57 -23.12 5.69
C PRO A 47 6.38 -22.33 6.73
N GLN A 48 7.71 -22.27 6.62
CA GLN A 48 8.57 -21.56 7.56
C GLN A 48 8.31 -20.05 7.55
N ILE A 49 8.10 -19.47 6.36
CA ILE A 49 7.77 -18.04 6.23
C ILE A 49 6.38 -17.76 6.79
N ARG A 50 5.42 -18.67 6.59
CA ARG A 50 4.10 -18.55 7.23
C ARG A 50 4.19 -18.58 8.75
N THR A 51 4.91 -19.54 9.32
CA THR A 51 5.08 -19.62 10.78
C THR A 51 5.73 -18.35 11.32
N ALA A 52 6.78 -17.84 10.65
CA ALA A 52 7.41 -16.58 11.03
C ALA A 52 6.43 -15.40 10.95
N TYR A 53 5.61 -15.35 9.89
CA TYR A 53 4.54 -14.37 9.74
C TYR A 53 3.55 -14.46 10.92
N ASP A 54 3.01 -15.64 11.22
CA ASP A 54 2.02 -15.82 12.29
C ASP A 54 2.54 -15.47 13.69
N CYS A 55 3.83 -15.72 13.95
CA CYS A 55 4.49 -15.35 15.20
C CYS A 55 4.90 -13.87 15.28
N ALA A 56 4.86 -13.13 14.18
CA ALA A 56 5.27 -11.73 14.16
C ALA A 56 4.22 -10.80 14.78
N LYS A 57 4.69 -9.71 15.38
CA LYS A 57 3.81 -8.62 15.87
C LYS A 57 2.91 -8.13 14.72
N LYS A 58 1.64 -7.85 15.01
CA LYS A 58 0.64 -7.44 13.99
C LYS A 58 1.10 -6.34 13.04
N ARG A 59 1.79 -5.31 13.55
CA ARG A 59 2.35 -4.23 12.72
C ARG A 59 3.32 -4.74 11.64
N LEU A 60 4.14 -5.75 11.97
CA LEU A 60 5.11 -6.34 11.05
C LEU A 60 4.41 -7.26 10.04
N ARG A 61 3.36 -7.96 10.47
CA ARG A 61 2.49 -8.75 9.58
C ARG A 61 1.83 -7.86 8.52
N ALA A 62 1.21 -6.76 8.95
CA ALA A 62 0.58 -5.80 8.05
C ALA A 62 1.60 -5.18 7.07
N GLN A 63 2.78 -4.76 7.56
CA GLN A 63 3.86 -4.26 6.72
C GLN A 63 4.31 -5.30 5.69
N PHE A 64 4.48 -6.55 6.10
CA PHE A 64 4.83 -7.67 5.22
C PHE A 64 3.78 -7.88 4.12
N LEU A 65 2.48 -7.90 4.46
CA LEU A 65 1.41 -8.04 3.47
C LEU A 65 1.41 -6.91 2.44
N CYS A 66 1.56 -5.66 2.89
CA CYS A 66 1.64 -4.52 1.99
C CYS A 66 2.87 -4.59 1.08
N ALA A 67 4.03 -5.00 1.62
CA ALA A 67 5.25 -5.19 0.83
C ALA A 67 5.09 -6.33 -0.20
N LEU A 68 4.55 -7.47 0.21
CA LEU A 68 4.34 -8.63 -0.64
C LEU A 68 3.35 -8.31 -1.77
N ASN A 69 2.25 -7.62 -1.47
CA ASN A 69 1.31 -7.16 -2.49
C ASN A 69 1.96 -6.19 -3.50
N ARG A 70 2.77 -5.23 -3.02
CA ARG A 70 3.52 -4.33 -3.91
C ARG A 70 4.48 -5.10 -4.81
N ALA A 71 5.16 -6.12 -4.27
CA ALA A 71 6.05 -6.97 -5.05
C ALA A 71 5.29 -7.75 -6.14
N THR A 72 4.08 -8.26 -5.83
CA THR A 72 3.24 -8.91 -6.84
C THR A 72 2.80 -7.95 -7.93
N LEU A 73 2.39 -6.72 -7.58
CA LEU A 73 1.98 -5.70 -8.55
C LEU A 73 3.17 -5.26 -9.43
N ALA A 74 4.36 -5.14 -8.84
CA ALA A 74 5.57 -4.81 -9.57
C ALA A 74 5.95 -5.92 -10.57
N GLU A 75 5.79 -7.19 -10.20
CA GLU A 75 5.96 -8.30 -11.14
C GLU A 75 4.91 -8.28 -12.25
N ALA A 76 3.63 -8.11 -11.90
CA ALA A 76 2.55 -8.01 -12.89
C ALA A 76 2.87 -6.95 -13.94
N LYS A 77 3.26 -5.75 -13.50
CA LYS A 77 3.62 -4.66 -14.40
C LYS A 77 4.80 -4.99 -15.33
N ARG A 78 5.79 -5.76 -14.86
CA ARG A 78 6.94 -6.19 -15.66
C ARG A 78 6.57 -7.23 -16.72
N HIS A 79 5.53 -8.03 -16.47
CA HIS A 79 5.13 -9.15 -17.32
C HIS A 79 3.73 -8.96 -17.92
N ASN A 80 3.42 -7.76 -18.46
CA ASN A 80 2.16 -7.45 -19.15
C ASN A 80 0.92 -7.81 -18.32
N ASP A 81 0.88 -7.33 -17.07
CA ASP A 81 -0.17 -7.58 -16.07
C ASP A 81 -0.34 -9.06 -15.65
N CYS A 82 0.63 -9.92 -15.95
CA CYS A 82 0.66 -11.33 -15.54
C CYS A 82 1.70 -11.59 -14.46
N VAL A 83 1.47 -12.56 -13.58
CA VAL A 83 2.46 -13.02 -12.59
C VAL A 83 2.81 -14.48 -12.85
N ARG A 84 4.03 -14.90 -12.49
CA ARG A 84 4.45 -16.30 -12.63
C ARG A 84 3.58 -17.23 -11.79
N GLY A 85 3.46 -18.49 -12.22
CA GLY A 85 2.60 -19.50 -11.57
C GLY A 85 2.88 -19.69 -10.07
N ASN A 86 4.14 -19.57 -9.64
CA ASN A 86 4.55 -19.75 -8.23
C ASN A 86 3.90 -18.71 -7.29
N TRP A 87 3.45 -17.56 -7.81
CA TRP A 87 2.66 -16.62 -7.01
C TRP A 87 1.35 -17.20 -6.49
N GLN A 88 0.77 -18.19 -7.19
CA GLN A 88 -0.44 -18.86 -6.70
C GLN A 88 -0.18 -19.54 -5.36
N ALA A 89 0.98 -20.19 -5.21
CA ALA A 89 1.36 -20.82 -3.94
C ALA A 89 1.57 -19.77 -2.83
N VAL A 90 2.21 -18.65 -3.14
CA VAL A 90 2.37 -17.52 -2.20
C VAL A 90 1.01 -16.94 -1.78
N MET A 91 0.09 -16.73 -2.73
CA MET A 91 -1.25 -16.21 -2.44
C MET A 91 -2.09 -17.18 -1.62
N MET A 92 -1.94 -18.50 -1.85
CA MET A 92 -2.54 -19.52 -1.01
C MET A 92 -1.99 -19.51 0.41
N GLN A 93 -0.69 -19.24 0.56
CA GLN A 93 -0.02 -19.17 1.87
C GLN A 93 -0.42 -17.90 2.65
N PHE A 94 -0.74 -16.81 1.96
CA PHE A 94 -1.13 -15.51 2.52
C PHE A 94 -2.47 -15.05 1.93
N PRO A 95 -3.60 -15.68 2.28
CA PRO A 95 -4.92 -15.28 1.80
C PRO A 95 -5.29 -13.84 2.20
N GLU A 96 -4.63 -13.28 3.21
CA GLU A 96 -4.77 -11.89 3.62
C GLU A 96 -4.39 -10.88 2.51
N ILE A 97 -3.58 -11.29 1.52
CA ILE A 97 -3.32 -10.49 0.32
C ILE A 97 -4.60 -10.23 -0.46
N GLY A 98 -5.49 -11.23 -0.58
CA GLY A 98 -6.77 -11.08 -1.27
C GLY A 98 -7.65 -10.02 -0.61
N MET A 99 -7.76 -10.08 0.72
CA MET A 99 -8.45 -9.06 1.50
C MET A 99 -7.82 -7.66 1.29
N TRP A 100 -6.49 -7.54 1.38
CA TRP A 100 -5.85 -6.25 1.14
C TRP A 100 -6.13 -5.70 -0.27
N ARG A 101 -6.13 -6.56 -1.31
CA ARG A 101 -6.45 -6.17 -2.69
C ARG A 101 -7.88 -5.69 -2.85
N GLU A 102 -8.85 -6.38 -2.26
CA GLU A 102 -10.26 -5.96 -2.30
C GLU A 102 -10.45 -4.56 -1.68
N LEU A 103 -9.82 -4.31 -0.52
CA LEU A 103 -9.84 -2.98 0.10
C LEU A 103 -9.17 -1.93 -0.80
N TYR A 104 -8.01 -2.27 -1.38
CA TYR A 104 -7.29 -1.39 -2.29
C TYR A 104 -8.13 -1.03 -3.53
N ASP A 105 -8.82 -2.00 -4.13
CA ASP A 105 -9.68 -1.78 -5.29
C ASP A 105 -10.88 -0.91 -4.95
N LYS A 106 -11.48 -1.08 -3.77
CA LYS A 106 -12.52 -0.17 -3.26
C LYS A 106 -11.99 1.24 -3.07
N ILE A 107 -10.81 1.41 -2.46
CA ILE A 107 -10.16 2.73 -2.33
C ILE A 107 -9.89 3.33 -3.70
N ARG A 108 -9.39 2.54 -4.65
CA ARG A 108 -9.14 2.97 -6.03
C ARG A 108 -10.43 3.45 -6.70
N MET A 109 -11.55 2.75 -6.53
CA MET A 109 -12.85 3.21 -7.02
C MET A 109 -13.32 4.49 -6.33
N ARG A 110 -13.02 4.69 -5.04
CA ARG A 110 -13.30 5.96 -4.34
C ARG A 110 -12.46 7.12 -4.91
N VAL A 111 -11.20 6.86 -5.26
CA VAL A 111 -10.28 7.85 -5.83
C VAL A 111 -10.75 8.30 -7.22
N TRP A 112 -11.22 7.37 -8.03
CA TRP A 112 -11.60 7.61 -9.42
C TRP A 112 -13.11 7.43 -9.58
N SER A 113 -13.85 8.53 -9.61
CA SER A 113 -15.31 8.46 -9.76
C SER A 113 -15.67 7.92 -11.14
N ARG A 114 -16.45 6.83 -11.21
CA ARG A 114 -17.13 6.42 -12.45
C ARG A 114 -18.35 7.31 -12.75
N ASP A 115 -18.86 8.02 -11.75
CA ASP A 115 -20.21 8.60 -11.79
C ASP A 115 -20.28 10.07 -12.25
N GLU A 116 -19.16 10.71 -12.59
CA GLU A 116 -19.21 11.98 -13.34
C GLU A 116 -19.73 11.76 -14.79
N ILE A 117 -19.81 10.51 -15.27
CA ILE A 117 -20.29 10.16 -16.62
C ILE A 117 -21.78 10.53 -16.86
N LYS A 118 -22.59 10.79 -15.82
CA LYS A 118 -24.01 11.20 -16.00
C LYS A 118 -24.27 12.70 -15.92
N ARG A 119 -23.25 13.52 -15.66
CA ARG A 119 -23.35 15.00 -15.67
C ARG A 119 -22.16 15.49 -16.46
N GLU A 120 -22.25 15.56 -17.77
CA GLU A 120 -22.96 16.64 -18.45
C GLU A 120 -23.13 16.22 -19.92
N ARG A 121 -24.12 16.81 -20.61
CA ARG A 121 -24.08 16.98 -22.06
C ARG A 121 -22.95 17.97 -22.43
N GLY A 122 -21.74 17.69 -21.93
CA GLY A 122 -20.51 18.38 -22.28
C GLY A 122 -20.05 17.89 -23.65
N SER A 123 -19.50 18.82 -24.41
CA SER A 123 -18.86 18.61 -25.71
C SER A 123 -18.20 17.23 -25.85
N MET A 124 -18.65 16.45 -26.84
CA MET A 124 -18.06 15.17 -27.27
C MET A 124 -16.56 15.27 -27.62
N TRP A 125 -16.00 16.48 -27.65
CA TRP A 125 -14.62 16.77 -28.03
C TRP A 125 -13.66 16.98 -26.85
N ASP A 126 -14.15 17.03 -25.60
CA ASP A 126 -13.29 17.20 -24.40
C ASP A 126 -13.00 15.87 -23.65
N ASP A 127 -13.40 14.73 -24.22
CA ASP A 127 -13.34 13.40 -23.57
C ASP A 127 -11.97 12.68 -23.70
N GLU A 128 -10.90 13.33 -24.19
CA GLU A 128 -9.55 12.73 -24.20
C GLU A 128 -8.82 12.86 -22.85
N GLU A 129 -9.31 13.67 -21.92
CA GLU A 129 -8.75 13.70 -20.56
C GLU A 129 -9.27 12.49 -19.77
N GLY A 130 -8.37 11.53 -19.50
CA GLY A 130 -8.66 10.28 -18.81
C GLY A 130 -9.36 10.38 -17.43
N PRO A 131 -9.40 9.29 -16.64
CA PRO A 131 -10.23 9.20 -15.44
C PRO A 131 -10.11 10.42 -14.51
N ARG A 132 -11.23 11.12 -14.28
CA ARG A 132 -11.25 12.30 -13.41
C ARG A 132 -11.16 11.88 -11.94
N ALA A 133 -10.32 12.59 -11.19
CA ALA A 133 -10.22 12.40 -9.74
C ALA A 133 -11.55 12.76 -9.08
N SER A 134 -12.03 11.94 -8.14
CA SER A 134 -13.24 12.22 -7.37
C SER A 134 -13.12 13.51 -6.56
N ALA A 135 -14.24 14.10 -6.14
CA ALA A 135 -14.24 15.26 -5.24
C ALA A 135 -13.41 14.99 -3.97
N TRP A 136 -13.52 13.78 -3.41
CA TRP A 136 -12.70 13.33 -2.29
C TRP A 136 -11.21 13.34 -2.62
N ALA A 137 -10.81 12.77 -3.76
CA ALA A 137 -9.42 12.74 -4.18
C ALA A 137 -8.86 14.14 -4.47
N LYS A 138 -9.65 15.06 -5.02
CA LYS A 138 -9.29 16.46 -5.27
C LYS A 138 -8.92 17.18 -3.96
N VAL A 139 -9.70 16.99 -2.89
CA VAL A 139 -9.42 17.56 -1.55
C VAL A 139 -8.08 17.03 -1.02
N TRP A 140 -7.86 15.72 -1.07
CA TRP A 140 -6.62 15.12 -0.57
C TRP A 140 -5.39 15.50 -1.40
N ARG A 141 -5.51 15.61 -2.72
CA ARG A 141 -4.43 16.14 -3.58
C ARG A 141 -4.04 17.56 -3.17
N GLY A 142 -5.01 18.42 -2.86
CA GLY A 142 -4.75 19.77 -2.35
C GLY A 142 -3.95 19.76 -1.04
N ARG A 143 -4.34 18.90 -0.08
CA ARG A 143 -3.63 18.73 1.20
C ARG A 143 -2.22 18.17 1.03
N ILE A 144 -2.07 17.11 0.24
CA ILE A 144 -0.78 16.50 -0.09
C ILE A 144 0.15 17.54 -0.72
N GLY A 145 -0.35 18.30 -1.69
CA GLY A 145 0.41 19.35 -2.37
C GLY A 145 0.72 20.58 -1.50
N ALA A 146 0.10 20.73 -0.32
CA ALA A 146 0.42 21.80 0.63
C ALA A 146 1.55 21.39 1.59
N ILE A 147 1.72 20.10 1.84
CA ILE A 147 2.72 19.54 2.77
C ILE A 147 3.98 19.11 2.02
N LEU A 148 3.83 18.45 0.87
CA LEU A 148 4.98 18.00 0.10
C LEU A 148 5.68 19.17 -0.60
N PRO A 149 7.02 19.24 -0.56
CA PRO A 149 7.76 20.36 -1.14
C PRO A 149 7.54 20.39 -2.66
N ARG A 150 6.93 21.48 -3.15
CA ARG A 150 6.74 21.69 -4.58
C ARG A 150 8.05 22.13 -5.21
N GLY A 151 8.50 21.42 -6.24
CA GLY A 151 9.66 21.82 -7.04
C GLY A 151 11.03 21.54 -6.42
N MET A 152 11.09 20.84 -5.28
CA MET A 152 12.35 20.23 -4.84
C MET A 152 12.50 18.84 -5.44
N ASP A 153 13.68 18.53 -5.95
CA ASP A 153 13.99 17.21 -6.53
C ASP A 153 14.17 16.09 -5.49
N ALA A 154 13.83 16.37 -4.22
CA ALA A 154 13.96 15.46 -3.10
C ALA A 154 12.59 15.06 -2.53
N ALA A 155 12.44 13.78 -2.17
CA ALA A 155 11.29 13.30 -1.42
C ALA A 155 11.37 13.82 0.03
N ALA A 156 10.22 14.20 0.60
CA ALA A 156 10.15 14.49 2.02
C ALA A 156 10.54 13.23 2.83
N PRO A 157 11.32 13.36 3.91
CA PRO A 157 11.72 12.21 4.70
C PRO A 157 10.49 11.61 5.40
N TRP A 158 10.43 10.28 5.51
CA TRP A 158 9.35 9.58 6.22
C TRP A 158 9.31 9.89 7.74
N THR A 159 10.37 10.53 8.26
CA THR A 159 10.46 11.02 9.63
C THR A 159 9.83 12.39 9.82
N ASP A 160 9.45 13.07 8.74
CA ASP A 160 8.80 14.38 8.78
C ASP A 160 7.45 14.29 9.53
N PRO A 161 7.23 15.12 10.56
CA PRO A 161 6.02 15.06 11.37
C PRO A 161 4.75 15.41 10.58
N ASP A 162 4.83 16.33 9.62
CA ASP A 162 3.68 16.77 8.81
C ASP A 162 3.29 15.67 7.82
N VAL A 163 4.29 15.01 7.21
CA VAL A 163 4.04 13.83 6.35
C VAL A 163 3.39 12.69 7.15
N ARG A 164 3.88 12.41 8.35
CA ARG A 164 3.28 11.38 9.23
C ARG A 164 1.85 11.73 9.62
N GLN A 165 1.60 12.98 10.01
CA GLN A 165 0.26 13.44 10.37
C GLN A 165 -0.71 13.39 9.18
N LEU A 166 -0.23 13.74 7.98
CA LEU A 166 -0.97 13.60 6.73
C LEU A 166 -1.36 12.14 6.47
N CYS A 167 -0.42 11.20 6.59
CA CYS A 167 -0.71 9.77 6.38
C CYS A 167 -1.73 9.24 7.40
N VAL A 168 -1.61 9.63 8.67
CA VAL A 168 -2.59 9.25 9.72
C VAL A 168 -3.96 9.85 9.42
N ALA A 169 -4.04 11.12 9.04
CA ALA A 169 -5.31 11.77 8.72
C ALA A 169 -5.98 11.15 7.49
N LEU A 170 -5.21 10.85 6.45
CA LEU A 170 -5.70 10.17 5.24
C LEU A 170 -6.22 8.77 5.57
N TRP A 171 -5.47 8.01 6.38
CA TRP A 171 -5.89 6.68 6.78
C TRP A 171 -7.16 6.68 7.63
N LYS A 172 -7.30 7.65 8.55
CA LYS A 172 -8.52 7.80 9.35
C LYS A 172 -9.75 8.04 8.49
N ASP A 173 -9.70 8.95 7.52
CA ASP A 173 -10.80 9.20 6.57
C ASP A 173 -11.09 7.97 5.69
N ILE A 174 -10.06 7.25 5.25
CA ILE A 174 -10.23 5.98 4.52
C ILE A 174 -10.94 4.95 5.41
N ALA A 175 -10.50 4.78 6.66
CA ALA A 175 -11.08 3.80 7.57
C ALA A 175 -12.52 4.14 7.97
N GLU A 176 -12.83 5.41 8.22
CA GLU A 176 -14.19 5.86 8.52
C GLU A 176 -15.14 5.59 7.36
N TRP A 177 -14.73 5.92 6.14
CA TRP A 177 -15.51 5.60 4.94
C TRP A 177 -15.63 4.09 4.70
N ALA A 178 -14.56 3.33 4.92
CA ALA A 178 -14.55 1.88 4.74
C ALA A 178 -15.48 1.15 5.72
N ARG A 179 -15.84 1.80 6.84
CA ARG A 179 -16.80 1.30 7.84
C ARG A 179 -18.26 1.58 7.49
N THR A 180 -18.56 2.42 6.50
CA THR A 180 -19.96 2.71 6.22
C THR A 180 -20.67 1.44 5.73
N PRO A 181 -21.98 1.26 6.05
CA PRO A 181 -22.72 0.07 5.68
C PRO A 181 -22.73 -0.22 4.17
N GLU A 182 -22.59 0.82 3.34
CA GLU A 182 -22.55 0.68 1.88
C GLU A 182 -21.25 0.05 1.36
N VAL A 183 -20.15 0.22 2.10
CA VAL A 183 -18.81 -0.25 1.69
C VAL A 183 -18.43 -1.55 2.39
N ASP A 184 -18.82 -1.70 3.66
CA ASP A 184 -18.63 -2.87 4.53
C ASP A 184 -17.25 -3.53 4.39
N CYS A 185 -16.20 -2.80 4.77
CA CYS A 185 -14.81 -3.28 4.77
C CYS A 185 -14.27 -3.54 6.18
N GLN A 186 -15.16 -3.77 7.15
CA GLN A 186 -14.74 -3.95 8.54
C GLN A 186 -13.73 -5.10 8.69
N ARG A 187 -13.98 -6.22 8.00
CA ARG A 187 -13.06 -7.38 7.98
C ARG A 187 -11.69 -7.04 7.40
N HIS A 188 -11.63 -6.20 6.36
CA HIS A 188 -10.38 -5.78 5.74
C HIS A 188 -9.58 -4.87 6.65
N LEU A 189 -10.25 -3.95 7.35
CA LEU A 189 -9.62 -3.05 8.31
C LEU A 189 -8.99 -3.79 9.49
N MET A 190 -9.53 -4.95 9.88
CA MET A 190 -8.96 -5.79 10.95
C MET A 190 -7.52 -6.23 10.70
N LEU A 191 -7.06 -6.25 9.44
CA LEU A 191 -5.65 -6.51 9.11
C LEU A 191 -4.71 -5.46 9.71
N PHE A 192 -5.20 -4.23 9.87
CA PHE A 192 -4.41 -3.05 10.25
C PHE A 192 -4.71 -2.54 11.65
N THR A 193 -5.85 -2.91 12.26
CA THR A 193 -6.21 -2.55 13.63
C THR A 193 -5.20 -3.07 14.64
N ALA A 194 -4.91 -2.34 15.71
CA ALA A 194 -4.04 -2.86 16.77
C ALA A 194 -4.60 -4.11 17.45
N GLU A 195 -3.72 -4.94 18.00
CA GLU A 195 -4.14 -5.99 18.94
C GLU A 195 -4.51 -5.32 20.25
N GLN A 196 -5.74 -5.56 20.71
CA GLN A 196 -6.10 -5.17 22.07
C GLN A 196 -5.31 -6.07 23.03
N PRO A 197 -4.57 -5.50 23.99
CA PRO A 197 -3.95 -6.31 25.02
C PRO A 197 -5.05 -7.07 25.77
N PRO A 198 -4.82 -8.33 26.17
CA PRO A 198 -5.78 -9.05 26.99
C PRO A 198 -6.04 -8.21 28.25
N ALA A 199 -7.30 -7.90 28.53
CA ALA A 199 -7.67 -7.12 29.69
C ALA A 199 -7.24 -7.87 30.96
N GLY A 200 -6.19 -7.38 31.62
CA GLY A 200 -5.73 -7.93 32.89
C GLY A 200 -6.72 -7.62 34.01
N PRO A 201 -6.97 -8.54 34.95
CA PRO A 201 -7.76 -8.23 36.14
C PRO A 201 -7.02 -7.20 36.99
N GLY A 202 -7.49 -5.94 36.96
CA GLY A 202 -6.99 -4.84 37.78
C GLY A 202 -6.21 -3.74 37.05
N ASP A 203 -6.06 -3.82 35.73
CA ASP A 203 -5.40 -2.76 34.97
C ASP A 203 -6.28 -1.49 34.94
N ALA A 204 -5.70 -0.36 35.33
CA ALA A 204 -6.30 0.96 35.14
C ALA A 204 -6.63 1.16 33.65
N PRO A 205 -7.66 1.97 33.32
CA PRO A 205 -8.00 2.25 31.93
C PRO A 205 -6.76 2.79 31.20
N ALA A 206 -6.16 1.94 30.36
CA ALA A 206 -5.01 2.32 29.57
C ALA A 206 -5.36 3.56 28.75
N ALA A 207 -4.38 4.43 28.53
CA ALA A 207 -4.50 5.51 27.54
C ALA A 207 -5.12 4.92 26.26
N ALA A 208 -6.07 5.65 25.65
CA ALA A 208 -6.85 5.16 24.52
C ALA A 208 -5.94 4.39 23.55
N PRO A 209 -6.13 3.06 23.42
CA PRO A 209 -5.17 2.24 22.70
C PRO A 209 -5.04 2.76 21.27
N ASP A 210 -3.82 2.74 20.73
CA ASP A 210 -3.61 3.03 19.32
C ASP A 210 -4.59 2.18 18.51
N GLU A 211 -5.48 2.83 17.76
CA GLU A 211 -6.51 2.12 16.99
C GLU A 211 -5.87 1.25 15.89
N TRP A 212 -4.70 1.66 15.38
CA TRP A 212 -4.04 1.08 14.21
C TRP A 212 -2.66 0.55 14.56
N ALA A 213 -2.40 -0.72 14.26
CA ALA A 213 -1.05 -1.32 14.30
C ALA A 213 -0.17 -0.83 13.14
N PHE A 214 -0.77 -0.51 11.99
CA PHE A 214 -0.05 -0.11 10.78
C PHE A 214 -0.91 0.79 9.88
N VAL A 215 -0.28 1.75 9.22
CA VAL A 215 -0.89 2.62 8.20
C VAL A 215 -0.28 2.28 6.84
N PRO A 216 -1.03 1.72 5.88
CA PRO A 216 -0.50 1.29 4.58
C PRO A 216 0.14 2.38 3.71
N ALA A 217 -0.14 3.65 4.02
CA ALA A 217 0.38 4.82 3.31
C ALA A 217 1.70 5.39 3.90
N ALA A 218 2.21 4.80 5.00
CA ALA A 218 3.43 5.23 5.68
C ALA A 218 4.67 4.43 5.27
#